data_AF-A0A537IRX6-F1
#
_entry.id   AF-A0A537IRX6-F1
#
_cell.length_a   1.000
_cell.length_b   1.000
_cell.length_c   1.000
_cell.angle_alpha   90.00
_cell.angle_beta   90.00
_cell.angle_gamma   90.00
#
_symmetry.space_group_name_H-M   'P 1'
#
loop_
_entity.id
_entity.type
_entity.pdbx_description
1 polymer ?
#
loop_
_entity_poly.entity_id
_entity_poly.type
_entity_poly.pdbx_seq_one_letter_code
_entity_poly.pdbx_strand_id
1 'polypeptide(L)'
;MSEPFAAKYIRNIDANRTIKDELTTAIRSQSARRRISVTDLVNPRQAFFRWTKPEIQPSPERAQTMLAGTGFHALFGMAISTEEFVEQFVEFEGIVGKIDIYEDVPVELKTTSSIPQGADAARPSYVDQLGMYCAMTGALRGRLIVYGRERFGRPPQLRAFRLAFTSLDPIKAEMFRRRDTLRRALETQVPSGLPRCEWFDRGCDYRDICGCEAAEPLTRVVQPGTFTLEPDPELESVFSKQSNVAALDKPTGFRLNDLVFPRKAAYERLQVPEDEEDEVDDAVEGRLRDLERRGLRGSLYKALHFGIPGAFRNEPVKLRSLLDRVGTYKGTPTLLRVSRLREMVERDRLPYAMSHYFDRLAFECALAGHDYGRVVLFYEYLGDKFMVYDVGFKEMNEVFKEADGRLGLLESGASPDKLPPCPSWMYKNCEFAPHCGCGGVPA
;
A
#
# COMPACT_ATOMS: atom_id res chain seq x y z
N MET A 1 11.69 31.53 6.41
CA MET A 1 11.29 30.10 6.41
C MET A 1 10.12 29.98 7.38
N SER A 2 8.97 29.47 6.94
CA SER A 2 7.82 29.25 7.83
C SER A 2 8.16 28.15 8.84
N GLU A 3 7.93 28.40 10.12
CA GLU A 3 8.09 27.40 11.18
C GLU A 3 7.12 26.23 10.96
N PRO A 4 7.54 24.96 11.18
CA PRO A 4 6.64 23.80 11.14
C PRO A 4 5.44 23.99 12.07
N PHE A 5 4.24 23.69 11.60
CA PHE A 5 3.01 23.98 12.35
C PHE A 5 2.97 23.23 13.70
N ALA A 6 3.20 21.92 13.68
CA ALA A 6 3.09 21.09 14.88
C ALA A 6 4.20 21.35 15.90
N ALA A 7 5.35 21.89 15.50
CA ALA A 7 6.52 22.03 16.38
C ALA A 7 6.20 22.81 17.67
N LYS A 8 5.42 23.88 17.58
CA LYS A 8 5.01 24.70 18.75
C LYS A 8 3.99 24.00 19.67
N TYR A 9 3.30 22.98 19.18
CA TYR A 9 2.32 22.19 19.94
C TYR A 9 2.91 20.90 20.50
N ILE A 10 4.16 20.57 20.18
CA ILE A 10 4.83 19.42 20.78
C ILE A 10 5.24 19.78 22.20
N ARG A 11 4.78 18.98 23.16
CA ARG A 11 5.17 19.06 24.57
C ARG A 11 6.47 18.30 24.84
N ASN A 12 6.60 17.10 24.26
CA ASN A 12 7.72 16.20 24.47
C ASN A 12 7.87 15.18 23.33
N ILE A 13 9.10 14.72 23.10
CA ILE A 13 9.43 13.62 22.18
C ILE A 13 10.32 12.62 22.91
N ASP A 14 9.73 11.48 23.28
CA ASP A 14 10.41 10.45 24.07
C ASP A 14 10.73 9.23 23.21
N ALA A 15 11.97 8.75 23.30
CA ALA A 15 12.34 7.50 22.64
C ALA A 15 11.67 6.33 23.36
N ASN A 16 10.75 5.64 22.68
CA ASN A 16 10.05 4.51 23.25
C ASN A 16 10.82 3.21 22.99
N ARG A 17 11.75 2.90 23.91
CA ARG A 17 12.55 1.67 23.85
C ARG A 17 11.69 0.42 24.01
N THR A 18 10.64 0.45 24.83
CA THR A 18 9.75 -0.70 25.04
C THR A 18 9.09 -1.15 23.75
N ILE A 19 8.43 -0.23 23.03
CA ILE A 19 7.79 -0.54 21.74
C ILE A 19 8.85 -0.90 20.69
N LYS A 20 10.00 -0.24 20.70
CA LYS A 20 11.11 -0.61 19.81
C LYS A 20 11.58 -2.06 20.04
N ASP A 21 11.75 -2.46 21.29
CA ASP A 21 12.20 -3.81 21.67
C ASP A 21 11.09 -4.85 21.38
N GLU A 22 9.82 -4.50 21.59
CA GLU A 22 8.67 -5.33 21.18
C GLU A 22 8.62 -5.53 19.67
N LEU A 23 8.72 -4.46 18.87
CA LEU A 23 8.76 -4.56 17.41
C LEU A 23 9.98 -5.35 16.94
N THR A 24 11.13 -5.17 17.58
CA THR A 24 12.33 -5.96 17.29
C THR A 24 12.12 -7.45 17.60
N THR A 25 11.45 -7.75 18.72
CA THR A 25 11.10 -9.12 19.11
C THR A 25 10.07 -9.71 18.16
N ALA A 26 9.09 -8.93 17.71
CA ALA A 26 8.13 -9.31 16.69
C ALA A 26 8.82 -9.59 15.35
N ILE A 27 9.78 -8.77 14.92
CA ILE A 27 10.59 -9.02 13.70
C ILE A 27 11.33 -10.36 13.83
N ARG A 28 12.01 -10.59 14.97
CA ARG A 28 12.77 -11.82 15.25
C ARG A 28 11.89 -13.06 15.35
N SER A 29 10.70 -12.95 15.95
CA SER A 29 9.74 -14.06 16.09
C SER A 29 8.93 -14.31 14.81
N GLN A 30 8.68 -13.30 13.98
CA GLN A 30 8.06 -13.45 12.67
C GLN A 30 8.99 -14.14 11.67
N SER A 31 10.31 -14.03 11.81
CA SER A 31 11.22 -14.91 11.05
C SER A 31 11.03 -16.39 11.40
N ALA A 32 10.45 -16.70 12.58
CA ALA A 32 10.11 -18.05 13.02
C ALA A 32 8.64 -18.47 12.77
N ARG A 33 7.69 -17.53 12.59
CA ARG A 33 6.28 -17.81 12.26
C ARG A 33 5.84 -17.04 11.00
N ARG A 34 6.09 -17.62 9.83
CA ARG A 34 5.53 -17.14 8.56
C ARG A 34 4.01 -17.33 8.58
N ARG A 35 3.25 -16.27 8.26
CA ARG A 35 1.78 -16.27 8.18
C ARG A 35 1.33 -16.59 6.76
N ILE A 36 0.29 -17.41 6.61
CA ILE A 36 -0.24 -17.82 5.30
C ILE A 36 -0.96 -16.63 4.66
N SER A 37 -0.53 -16.25 3.46
CA SER A 37 -1.10 -15.15 2.69
C SER A 37 -2.11 -15.61 1.64
N VAL A 38 -2.97 -14.69 1.17
CA VAL A 38 -3.84 -14.91 0.01
C VAL A 38 -3.04 -15.43 -1.19
N THR A 39 -1.88 -14.84 -1.47
CA THR A 39 -0.98 -15.32 -2.55
C THR A 39 -0.49 -16.75 -2.31
N ASP A 40 -0.26 -17.16 -1.05
CA ASP A 40 0.04 -18.57 -0.74
C ASP A 40 -1.16 -19.48 -1.04
N LEU A 41 -2.38 -19.02 -0.76
CA LEU A 41 -3.61 -19.81 -0.97
C LEU A 41 -4.00 -19.97 -2.44
N VAL A 42 -3.61 -19.05 -3.32
CA VAL A 42 -3.85 -19.20 -4.77
C VAL A 42 -3.04 -20.38 -5.35
N ASN A 43 -1.81 -20.61 -4.86
CA ASN A 43 -0.97 -21.76 -5.25
C ASN A 43 -0.30 -22.43 -4.03
N PRO A 44 -1.03 -23.23 -3.22
CA PRO A 44 -0.56 -23.74 -1.94
C PRO A 44 0.70 -24.61 -2.02
N ARG A 45 0.81 -25.45 -3.06
CA ARG A 45 1.98 -26.32 -3.23
C ARG A 45 3.24 -25.51 -3.57
N GLN A 46 3.12 -24.50 -4.43
CA GLN A 46 4.22 -23.58 -4.71
C GLN A 46 4.62 -22.80 -3.46
N ALA A 47 3.64 -22.37 -2.66
CA ALA A 47 3.89 -21.71 -1.39
C ALA A 47 4.67 -22.60 -0.42
N PHE A 48 4.30 -23.88 -0.29
CA PHE A 48 5.04 -24.84 0.54
C PHE A 48 6.52 -24.91 0.16
N PHE A 49 6.84 -25.09 -1.13
CA PHE A 49 8.24 -25.18 -1.57
C PHE A 49 8.99 -23.85 -1.46
N ARG A 50 8.34 -22.72 -1.75
CA ARG A 50 8.92 -21.39 -1.46
C ARG A 50 9.27 -21.25 0.02
N TRP A 51 8.48 -21.86 0.90
CA TRP A 51 8.71 -21.76 2.32
C TRP A 51 9.84 -22.67 2.82
N THR A 52 9.89 -23.90 2.31
CA THR A 52 10.84 -24.94 2.76
C THR A 52 12.14 -24.97 1.95
N LYS A 53 12.19 -24.30 0.80
CA LYS A 53 13.33 -24.22 -0.11
C LYS A 53 13.69 -22.77 -0.51
N PRO A 54 13.97 -21.87 0.46
CA PRO A 54 14.30 -20.48 0.17
C PRO A 54 15.60 -20.30 -0.63
N GLU A 55 16.45 -21.31 -0.71
CA GLU A 55 17.67 -21.34 -1.52
C GLU A 55 17.38 -21.36 -3.03
N ILE A 56 16.19 -21.78 -3.44
CA ILE A 56 15.79 -21.81 -4.86
C ILE A 56 15.26 -20.44 -5.23
N GLN A 57 16.07 -19.69 -5.97
CA GLN A 57 15.74 -18.35 -6.44
C GLN A 57 15.21 -18.40 -7.88
N PRO A 58 14.30 -17.48 -8.26
CA PRO A 58 13.87 -17.33 -9.65
C PRO A 58 15.05 -17.08 -10.59
N SER A 59 14.92 -17.48 -11.87
CA SER A 59 15.92 -17.14 -12.88
C SER A 59 16.07 -15.61 -13.03
N PRO A 60 17.22 -15.09 -13.48
CA PRO A 60 17.43 -13.65 -13.67
C PRO A 60 16.36 -12.98 -14.54
N GLU A 61 15.94 -13.60 -15.65
CA GLU A 61 14.91 -13.05 -16.54
C GLU A 61 13.54 -13.00 -15.86
N ARG A 62 13.21 -14.00 -15.05
CA ARG A 62 11.97 -14.04 -14.27
C ARG A 62 12.00 -13.00 -13.15
N ALA A 63 13.13 -12.87 -12.47
CA ALA A 63 13.35 -11.85 -11.45
C ALA A 63 13.19 -10.44 -12.03
N GLN A 64 13.75 -10.16 -13.22
CA GLN A 64 13.55 -8.90 -13.94
C GLN A 64 12.07 -8.65 -14.28
N THR A 65 11.36 -9.69 -14.75
CA THR A 65 9.93 -9.58 -15.07
C THR A 65 9.07 -9.28 -13.84
N MET A 66 9.37 -9.94 -12.70
CA MET A 66 8.74 -9.69 -11.41
C MET A 66 9.02 -8.27 -10.91
N LEU A 67 10.28 -7.82 -11.00
CA LEU A 67 10.71 -6.47 -10.60
C LEU A 67 10.00 -5.37 -11.39
N ALA A 68 9.92 -5.52 -12.71
CA ALA A 68 9.17 -4.60 -13.56
C ALA A 68 7.67 -4.60 -13.21
N GLY A 69 7.12 -5.75 -12.78
CA GLY A 69 5.74 -5.82 -12.29
C GLY A 69 5.53 -5.07 -10.98
N THR A 70 6.42 -5.26 -10.01
CA THR A 70 6.37 -4.55 -8.72
C THR A 70 6.59 -3.05 -8.89
N GLY A 71 7.53 -2.64 -9.75
CA GLY A 71 7.76 -1.22 -10.08
C GLY A 71 6.53 -0.58 -10.71
N PHE A 72 5.88 -1.29 -11.64
CA PHE A 72 4.62 -0.83 -12.23
C PHE A 72 3.50 -0.73 -11.19
N HIS A 73 3.31 -1.73 -10.32
CA HIS A 73 2.26 -1.66 -9.29
C HIS A 73 2.43 -0.45 -8.36
N ALA A 74 3.67 -0.12 -7.99
CA ALA A 74 3.95 1.05 -7.15
C ALA A 74 3.62 2.36 -7.88
N LEU A 75 4.11 2.54 -9.11
CA LEU A 75 3.86 3.75 -9.90
C LEU A 75 2.38 3.89 -10.27
N PHE A 76 1.77 2.80 -10.74
CA PHE A 76 0.36 2.76 -11.11
C PHE A 76 -0.52 3.03 -9.90
N GLY A 77 -0.28 2.34 -8.77
CA GLY A 77 -1.00 2.58 -7.53
C GLY A 77 -0.97 4.04 -7.11
N MET A 78 0.20 4.69 -7.12
CA MET A 78 0.36 6.11 -6.78
C MET A 78 -0.29 7.07 -7.80
N ALA A 79 -0.35 6.69 -9.08
CA ALA A 79 -0.96 7.51 -10.12
C ALA A 79 -2.49 7.48 -10.03
N ILE A 80 -3.06 6.33 -9.62
CA ILE A 80 -4.52 6.10 -9.70
C ILE A 80 -5.21 6.07 -8.34
N SER A 81 -4.44 6.13 -7.27
CA SER A 81 -4.92 6.14 -5.90
C SER A 81 -3.92 6.88 -5.01
N THR A 82 -4.40 7.37 -3.88
CA THR A 82 -3.53 7.99 -2.88
C THR A 82 -2.73 6.92 -2.13
N GLU A 83 -1.53 7.25 -1.65
CA GLU A 83 -0.67 6.35 -0.86
C GLU A 83 -1.42 5.59 0.26
N GLU A 84 -2.45 6.22 0.84
CA GLU A 84 -3.31 5.69 1.91
C GLU A 84 -4.20 4.51 1.51
N PHE A 85 -4.48 4.33 0.22
CA PHE A 85 -5.33 3.26 -0.32
C PHE A 85 -4.59 2.28 -1.21
N VAL A 86 -3.32 2.57 -1.50
CA VAL A 86 -2.43 1.66 -2.20
C VAL A 86 -1.90 0.63 -1.21
N GLU A 87 -1.76 -0.61 -1.66
CA GLU A 87 -1.09 -1.68 -0.93
C GLU A 87 -1.70 -2.00 0.46
N GLN A 88 -3.03 -1.89 0.58
CA GLN A 88 -3.77 -2.09 1.82
C GLN A 88 -3.68 -3.50 2.34
N PHE A 89 -3.33 -3.62 3.63
CA PHE A 89 -3.24 -4.91 4.27
C PHE A 89 -4.54 -5.28 4.98
N VAL A 90 -4.94 -6.54 4.82
CA VAL A 90 -6.09 -7.14 5.51
C VAL A 90 -5.71 -8.46 6.19
N GLU A 91 -6.31 -8.75 7.34
CA GLU A 91 -6.21 -10.04 8.03
C GLU A 91 -7.60 -10.60 8.28
N PHE A 92 -7.76 -11.91 8.04
CA PHE A 92 -9.01 -12.61 8.27
C PHE A 92 -8.70 -14.04 8.72
N GLU A 93 -9.03 -14.36 9.97
CA GLU A 93 -8.92 -15.73 10.52
C GLU A 93 -7.53 -16.36 10.28
N GLY A 94 -6.45 -15.62 10.55
CA GLY A 94 -5.07 -16.09 10.40
C GLY A 94 -4.60 -16.22 8.94
N ILE A 95 -5.32 -15.64 7.98
CA ILE A 95 -4.91 -15.43 6.59
C ILE A 95 -4.61 -13.95 6.40
N VAL A 96 -3.51 -13.64 5.72
CA VAL A 96 -3.09 -12.26 5.46
C VAL A 96 -3.20 -11.89 3.98
N GLY A 97 -3.56 -10.66 3.68
CA GLY A 97 -3.76 -10.18 2.32
C GLY A 97 -3.16 -8.80 2.12
N LYS A 98 -2.70 -8.52 0.90
CA LYS A 98 -2.24 -7.20 0.49
C LYS A 98 -2.99 -6.82 -0.80
N ILE A 99 -4.04 -6.03 -0.65
CA ILE A 99 -4.90 -5.55 -1.73
C ILE A 99 -4.14 -4.42 -2.43
N ASP A 100 -4.06 -4.44 -3.77
CA ASP A 100 -3.30 -3.43 -4.50
C ASP A 100 -3.90 -2.03 -4.30
N ILE A 101 -5.22 -1.89 -4.40
CA ILE A 101 -5.94 -0.66 -4.01
C ILE A 101 -7.21 -1.02 -3.24
N TYR A 102 -7.49 -0.33 -2.12
CA TYR A 102 -8.74 -0.51 -1.37
C TYR A 102 -9.25 0.83 -0.81
N GLU A 103 -10.19 1.42 -1.53
CA GLU A 103 -10.89 2.66 -1.17
C GLU A 103 -12.33 2.36 -0.75
N ASP A 104 -13.15 1.87 -1.69
CA ASP A 104 -14.54 1.46 -1.50
C ASP A 104 -14.71 -0.06 -1.65
N VAL A 105 -14.07 -0.62 -2.68
CA VAL A 105 -14.06 -2.06 -2.99
C VAL A 105 -12.62 -2.53 -3.22
N PRO A 106 -12.30 -3.81 -2.97
CA PRO A 106 -10.99 -4.35 -3.31
C PRO A 106 -10.71 -4.22 -4.80
N VAL A 107 -9.51 -3.75 -5.13
CA VAL A 107 -9.02 -3.67 -6.51
C VAL A 107 -7.73 -4.49 -6.60
N GLU A 108 -7.69 -5.41 -7.56
CA GLU A 108 -6.49 -6.18 -7.91
C GLU A 108 -5.92 -5.69 -9.24
N LEU A 109 -4.63 -5.41 -9.27
CA LEU A 109 -3.90 -5.02 -10.46
C LEU A 109 -3.04 -6.19 -10.95
N LYS A 110 -3.04 -6.44 -12.26
CA LYS A 110 -2.21 -7.48 -12.87
C LYS A 110 -1.50 -6.97 -14.10
N THR A 111 -0.18 -7.10 -14.10
CA THR A 111 0.62 -6.86 -15.31
C THR A 111 0.83 -8.15 -16.09
N THR A 112 0.72 -8.06 -17.42
CA THR A 112 0.95 -9.17 -18.36
C THR A 112 1.71 -8.67 -19.58
N SER A 113 2.42 -9.57 -20.27
CA SER A 113 3.07 -9.27 -21.55
C SER A 113 2.09 -9.13 -22.71
N SER A 114 0.88 -9.68 -22.55
CA SER A 114 -0.20 -9.60 -23.55
C SER A 114 -1.53 -9.82 -22.84
N ILE A 115 -2.54 -9.02 -23.19
CA ILE A 115 -3.91 -9.21 -22.70
C ILE A 115 -4.70 -10.05 -23.71
N PRO A 116 -5.23 -11.23 -23.32
CA PRO A 116 -6.24 -11.94 -24.09
C PRO A 116 -7.47 -11.04 -24.35
N GLN A 117 -8.22 -11.31 -25.42
CA GLN A 117 -9.47 -10.58 -25.68
C GLN A 117 -10.61 -11.06 -24.77
N GLY A 118 -11.54 -10.17 -24.42
CA GLY A 118 -12.75 -10.51 -23.68
C GLY A 118 -12.49 -10.98 -22.24
N ALA A 119 -13.37 -11.85 -21.75
CA ALA A 119 -13.35 -12.37 -20.37
C ALA A 119 -12.07 -13.17 -20.03
N ASP A 120 -11.37 -13.69 -21.03
CA ASP A 120 -10.14 -14.47 -20.83
C ASP A 120 -8.98 -13.64 -20.26
N ALA A 121 -9.05 -12.30 -20.35
CA ALA A 121 -8.13 -11.40 -19.67
C ALA A 121 -8.22 -11.54 -18.14
N ALA A 122 -9.43 -11.81 -17.61
CA ALA A 122 -9.68 -12.08 -16.21
C ALA A 122 -9.33 -13.54 -15.90
N ARG A 123 -8.03 -13.85 -15.90
CA ARG A 123 -7.54 -15.21 -15.61
C ARG A 123 -8.17 -15.72 -14.32
N PRO A 124 -8.51 -17.01 -14.23
CA PRO A 124 -9.13 -17.57 -13.04
C PRO A 124 -8.38 -17.23 -11.76
N SER A 125 -7.03 -17.29 -11.75
CA SER A 125 -6.21 -16.97 -10.57
C SER A 125 -6.39 -15.54 -10.07
N TYR A 126 -6.68 -14.61 -10.97
CA TYR A 126 -6.93 -13.21 -10.63
C TYR A 126 -8.30 -13.07 -9.96
N VAL A 127 -9.30 -13.78 -10.50
CA VAL A 127 -10.65 -13.86 -9.92
C VAL A 127 -10.62 -14.50 -8.53
N ASP A 128 -9.89 -15.61 -8.36
CA ASP A 128 -9.72 -16.27 -7.06
C ASP A 128 -9.08 -15.32 -6.04
N GLN A 129 -8.00 -14.64 -6.43
CA GLN A 129 -7.29 -13.72 -5.54
C GLN A 129 -8.19 -12.54 -5.12
N LEU A 130 -8.86 -11.90 -6.07
CA LEU A 130 -9.79 -10.81 -5.79
C LEU A 130 -10.98 -11.27 -4.94
N GLY A 131 -11.54 -12.44 -5.24
CA GLY A 131 -12.62 -13.05 -4.46
C GLY A 131 -12.21 -13.30 -3.02
N MET A 132 -10.98 -13.78 -2.77
CA MET A 132 -10.45 -13.90 -1.41
C MET A 132 -10.37 -12.54 -0.71
N TYR A 133 -9.89 -11.49 -1.37
CA TYR A 133 -9.87 -10.14 -0.77
C TYR A 133 -11.26 -9.62 -0.44
N CYS A 134 -12.23 -9.81 -1.34
CA CYS A 134 -13.64 -9.52 -1.10
C CYS A 134 -14.19 -10.28 0.12
N ALA A 135 -13.85 -11.56 0.28
CA ALA A 135 -14.23 -12.37 1.44
C ALA A 135 -13.61 -11.86 2.75
N MET A 136 -12.37 -11.34 2.70
CA MET A 136 -11.69 -10.75 3.86
C MET A 136 -12.28 -9.41 4.28
N THR A 137 -12.70 -8.58 3.33
CA THR A 137 -13.26 -7.24 3.59
C THR A 137 -14.78 -7.22 3.76
N GLY A 138 -15.46 -8.32 3.43
CA GLY A 138 -16.91 -8.39 3.41
C GLY A 138 -17.56 -7.69 2.22
N ALA A 139 -16.78 -7.23 1.25
CA ALA A 139 -17.29 -6.58 0.04
C ALA A 139 -17.80 -7.63 -0.96
N LEU A 140 -19.07 -7.56 -1.35
CA LEU A 140 -19.64 -8.43 -2.40
C LEU A 140 -19.19 -8.06 -3.82
N ARG A 141 -18.39 -7.00 -3.96
CA ARG A 141 -17.92 -6.47 -5.24
C ARG A 141 -16.44 -6.17 -5.17
N GLY A 142 -15.77 -6.27 -6.31
CA GLY A 142 -14.37 -5.91 -6.48
C GLY A 142 -14.09 -5.49 -7.93
N ARG A 143 -12.91 -4.91 -8.17
CA ARG A 143 -12.46 -4.52 -9.51
C ARG A 143 -11.16 -5.25 -9.85
N LEU A 144 -11.06 -5.74 -11.08
CA LEU A 144 -9.84 -6.34 -11.61
C LEU A 144 -9.32 -5.48 -12.75
N ILE A 145 -8.08 -5.03 -12.65
CA ILE A 145 -7.40 -4.26 -13.69
C ILE A 145 -6.26 -5.11 -14.23
N VAL A 146 -6.24 -5.32 -15.55
CA VAL A 146 -5.20 -6.05 -16.25
C VAL A 146 -4.51 -5.10 -17.23
N TYR A 147 -3.21 -4.90 -17.02
CA TYR A 147 -2.36 -4.05 -17.85
C TYR A 147 -1.40 -4.89 -18.70
N GLY A 148 -1.47 -4.69 -20.01
CA GLY A 148 -0.62 -5.27 -21.03
C GLY A 148 0.47 -4.27 -21.37
N ARG A 149 1.73 -4.65 -21.13
CA ARG A 149 2.87 -3.76 -21.36
C ARG A 149 3.14 -3.57 -22.85
N GLU A 150 3.71 -2.42 -23.18
CA GLU A 150 4.30 -2.20 -24.49
C GLU A 150 5.42 -3.21 -24.76
N ARG A 151 5.34 -3.92 -25.89
CA ARG A 151 6.39 -4.86 -26.29
C ARG A 151 6.35 -5.07 -27.79
N PHE A 152 7.52 -5.00 -28.43
CA PHE A 152 7.69 -5.27 -29.87
C PHE A 152 6.75 -4.45 -30.77
N GLY A 153 6.60 -3.15 -30.50
CA GLY A 153 5.75 -2.25 -31.30
C GLY A 153 4.24 -2.41 -31.08
N ARG A 154 3.81 -3.20 -30.09
CA ARG A 154 2.40 -3.24 -29.66
C ARG A 154 2.16 -2.19 -28.58
N PRO A 155 1.17 -1.29 -28.74
CA PRO A 155 0.88 -0.28 -27.74
C PRO A 155 0.43 -0.94 -26.42
N PRO A 156 0.65 -0.26 -25.28
CA PRO A 156 0.13 -0.73 -24.01
C PRO A 156 -1.39 -0.84 -24.08
N GLN A 157 -1.95 -1.80 -23.35
CA GLN A 157 -3.39 -2.04 -23.30
C GLN A 157 -3.83 -2.17 -21.85
N LEU A 158 -5.01 -1.66 -21.52
CA LEU A 158 -5.63 -1.87 -20.22
C LEU A 158 -7.02 -2.47 -20.41
N ARG A 159 -7.34 -3.44 -19.56
CA ARG A 159 -8.68 -4.01 -19.42
C ARG A 159 -9.11 -3.93 -17.98
N ALA A 160 -10.35 -3.54 -17.74
CA ALA A 160 -10.90 -3.42 -16.41
C ALA A 160 -12.22 -4.19 -16.32
N PHE A 161 -12.44 -4.83 -15.18
CA PHE A 161 -13.61 -5.66 -14.96
C PHE A 161 -14.23 -5.36 -13.60
N ARG A 162 -15.55 -5.27 -13.56
CA ARG A 162 -16.34 -5.30 -12.33
C ARG A 162 -16.71 -6.75 -12.04
N LEU A 163 -16.42 -7.19 -10.83
CA LEU A 163 -16.84 -8.47 -10.32
C LEU A 163 -17.87 -8.28 -9.22
N ALA A 164 -18.97 -9.04 -9.28
CA ALA A 164 -19.92 -9.15 -8.19
C ALA A 164 -20.10 -10.61 -7.80
N PHE A 165 -19.95 -10.91 -6.52
CA PHE A 165 -20.04 -12.25 -5.97
C PHE A 165 -21.43 -12.47 -5.36
N THR A 166 -22.04 -13.63 -5.64
CA THR A 166 -23.37 -13.97 -5.09
C THR A 166 -23.32 -14.21 -3.59
N SER A 167 -22.22 -14.81 -3.10
CA SER A 167 -21.95 -15.02 -1.68
C SER A 167 -20.45 -15.16 -1.44
N LEU A 168 -19.99 -14.70 -0.28
CA LEU A 168 -18.60 -14.81 0.16
C LEU A 168 -18.34 -16.06 0.98
N ASP A 169 -19.36 -16.74 1.49
CA ASP A 169 -19.17 -17.84 2.44
C ASP A 169 -18.51 -19.09 1.83
N PRO A 170 -18.83 -19.51 0.59
CA PRO A 170 -18.09 -20.59 -0.07
C PRO A 170 -16.61 -20.23 -0.28
N ILE A 171 -16.31 -18.96 -0.57
CA ILE A 171 -14.95 -18.45 -0.74
C ILE A 171 -14.19 -18.55 0.59
N LYS A 172 -14.80 -18.08 1.70
CA LYS A 172 -14.22 -18.18 3.05
C LYS A 172 -13.97 -19.63 3.45
N ALA A 173 -14.92 -20.54 3.19
CA ALA A 173 -14.77 -21.95 3.50
C ALA A 173 -13.58 -22.57 2.77
N GLU A 174 -13.42 -22.26 1.48
CA GLU A 174 -12.28 -22.75 0.69
C GLU A 174 -10.95 -22.12 1.13
N MET A 175 -10.94 -20.83 1.50
CA MET A 175 -9.79 -20.17 2.09
C MET A 175 -9.32 -20.88 3.36
N PHE A 176 -10.24 -21.24 4.27
CA PHE A 176 -9.92 -21.96 5.50
C PHE A 176 -9.41 -23.37 5.21
N ARG A 177 -10.06 -24.10 4.30
CA ARG A 177 -9.61 -25.42 3.87
C ARG A 177 -8.16 -25.38 3.38
N ARG A 178 -7.83 -24.44 2.48
CA ARG A 178 -6.46 -24.30 1.95
C ARG A 178 -5.46 -23.87 3.01
N ARG A 179 -5.83 -22.92 3.87
CA ARG A 179 -5.00 -22.47 5.00
C ARG A 179 -4.62 -23.65 5.89
N ASP A 180 -5.59 -24.47 6.28
CA ASP A 180 -5.36 -25.56 7.22
C ASP A 180 -4.59 -26.71 6.57
N THR A 181 -4.84 -27.00 5.29
CA THR A 181 -4.05 -27.98 4.52
C THR A 181 -2.60 -27.51 4.35
N LEU A 182 -2.37 -26.25 3.97
CA LEU A 182 -1.02 -25.69 3.82
C LEU A 182 -0.28 -25.64 5.16
N ARG A 183 -0.95 -25.21 6.23
CA ARG A 183 -0.38 -25.20 7.58
C ARG A 183 0.07 -26.59 7.99
N ARG A 184 -0.80 -27.60 7.83
CA ARG A 184 -0.47 -29.00 8.14
C ARG A 184 0.72 -29.49 7.32
N ALA A 185 0.75 -29.20 6.01
CA ALA A 185 1.86 -29.59 5.16
C ALA A 185 3.19 -28.98 5.63
N LEU A 186 3.18 -27.69 6.02
CA LEU A 186 4.35 -27.00 6.57
C LEU A 186 4.80 -27.58 7.92
N GLU A 187 3.85 -27.95 8.79
CA GLU A 187 4.15 -28.56 10.09
C GLU A 187 4.74 -29.97 9.94
N THR A 188 4.21 -30.78 9.02
CA THR A 188 4.68 -32.16 8.80
C THR A 188 5.83 -32.26 7.80
N GLN A 189 6.14 -31.18 7.08
CA GLN A 189 7.08 -31.15 5.96
C GLN A 189 6.68 -32.09 4.80
N VAL A 190 5.37 -32.36 4.62
CA VAL A 190 4.85 -33.28 3.59
C VAL A 190 3.89 -32.56 2.63
N PRO A 191 4.20 -32.47 1.32
CA PRO A 191 3.38 -31.72 0.36
C PRO A 191 2.26 -32.53 -0.32
N SER A 192 2.10 -33.83 -0.02
CA SER A 192 1.24 -34.76 -0.77
C SER A 192 -0.25 -34.36 -0.79
N GLY A 193 -0.74 -33.66 0.25
CA GLY A 193 -2.12 -33.15 0.30
C GLY A 193 -2.34 -31.82 -0.43
N LEU A 194 -1.30 -31.21 -1.02
CA LEU A 194 -1.41 -29.93 -1.71
C LEU A 194 -1.65 -30.13 -3.22
N PRO A 195 -2.60 -29.38 -3.81
CA PRO A 195 -2.98 -29.55 -5.21
C PRO A 195 -1.86 -29.11 -6.17
N ARG A 196 -1.98 -29.55 -7.43
CA ARG A 196 -1.11 -29.14 -8.53
C ARG A 196 -1.12 -27.61 -8.68
N CYS A 197 0.03 -27.02 -9.02
CA CYS A 197 0.13 -25.57 -9.20
C CYS A 197 -0.35 -25.16 -10.60
N GLU A 198 -0.99 -23.99 -10.71
CA GLU A 198 -1.34 -23.39 -12.01
C GLU A 198 -0.08 -23.08 -12.84
N TRP A 199 1.05 -22.85 -12.16
CA TRP A 199 2.34 -22.52 -12.77
C TRP A 199 3.20 -23.73 -13.16
N PHE A 200 2.78 -24.96 -12.85
CA PHE A 200 3.64 -26.14 -13.02
C PHE A 200 4.19 -26.27 -14.45
N ASP A 201 3.32 -26.16 -15.46
CA ASP A 201 3.69 -26.25 -16.88
C ASP A 201 4.07 -24.89 -17.49
N ARG A 202 4.21 -23.84 -16.66
CA ARG A 202 4.44 -22.45 -17.07
C ARG A 202 5.73 -21.89 -16.48
N GLY A 203 6.73 -22.75 -16.31
CA GLY A 203 8.05 -22.41 -15.80
C GLY A 203 8.09 -22.25 -14.28
N CYS A 204 7.55 -23.20 -13.51
CA CYS A 204 7.67 -23.22 -12.05
C CYS A 204 9.10 -23.49 -11.58
N ASP A 205 9.65 -22.66 -10.68
CA ASP A 205 11.02 -22.82 -10.15
C ASP A 205 11.24 -24.12 -9.37
N TYR A 206 10.16 -24.77 -8.94
CA TYR A 206 10.20 -26.00 -8.14
C TYR A 206 9.83 -27.26 -8.93
N ARG A 207 9.70 -27.16 -10.26
CA ARG A 207 9.19 -28.26 -11.11
C ARG A 207 9.86 -29.59 -10.81
N ASP A 208 11.19 -29.58 -10.68
CA ASP A 208 12.01 -30.79 -10.57
C ASP A 208 11.97 -31.45 -9.19
N ILE A 209 11.52 -30.72 -8.16
CA ILE A 209 11.51 -31.21 -6.78
C ILE A 209 10.10 -31.32 -6.18
N CYS A 210 9.09 -30.70 -6.81
CA CYS A 210 7.79 -30.54 -6.19
C CYS A 210 6.83 -31.71 -6.39
N GLY A 211 7.12 -32.62 -7.33
CA GLY A 211 6.26 -33.76 -7.66
C GLY A 211 4.83 -33.36 -8.04
N CYS A 212 4.64 -32.16 -8.63
CA CYS A 212 3.33 -31.60 -8.95
C CYS A 212 2.52 -32.45 -9.94
N GLU A 213 3.18 -33.25 -10.76
CA GLU A 213 2.55 -34.07 -11.80
C GLU A 213 1.59 -35.12 -11.22
N ALA A 214 1.97 -35.71 -10.07
CA ALA A 214 1.17 -36.70 -9.35
C ALA A 214 0.16 -36.07 -8.36
N ALA A 215 0.01 -34.75 -8.36
CA ALA A 215 -0.88 -34.03 -7.45
C ALA A 215 -2.30 -33.92 -7.99
N GLU A 216 -3.29 -33.94 -7.10
CA GLU A 216 -4.68 -33.65 -7.46
C GLU A 216 -4.82 -32.27 -8.12
N PRO A 217 -5.74 -32.10 -9.09
CA PRO A 217 -5.97 -30.82 -9.75
C PRO A 217 -6.33 -29.69 -8.77
N LEU A 218 -5.90 -28.47 -9.09
CA LEU A 218 -6.30 -27.27 -8.36
C LEU A 218 -7.77 -26.95 -8.64
N THR A 219 -8.62 -27.09 -7.62
CA THR A 219 -9.98 -26.56 -7.68
C THR A 219 -9.96 -25.03 -7.64
N ARG A 220 -10.99 -24.35 -8.15
CA ARG A 220 -11.09 -22.88 -8.01
C ARG A 220 -11.57 -22.48 -6.63
N VAL A 221 -11.16 -21.31 -6.16
CA VAL A 221 -11.72 -20.70 -4.94
C VAL A 221 -13.05 -20.04 -5.23
N VAL A 222 -13.13 -19.29 -6.33
CA VAL A 222 -14.38 -18.75 -6.83
C VAL A 222 -14.94 -19.74 -7.84
N GLN A 223 -16.10 -20.32 -7.56
CA GLN A 223 -16.70 -21.30 -8.45
C GLN A 223 -17.30 -20.60 -9.69
N PRO A 224 -17.25 -21.24 -10.88
CA PRO A 224 -17.99 -20.76 -12.03
C PRO A 224 -19.48 -20.59 -11.71
N GLY A 225 -20.09 -19.48 -12.14
CA GLY A 225 -21.51 -19.20 -11.92
C GLY A 225 -21.85 -18.58 -10.56
N THR A 226 -20.89 -18.42 -9.64
CA THR A 226 -21.10 -17.74 -8.35
C THR A 226 -20.68 -16.27 -8.35
N PHE A 227 -20.33 -15.74 -9.53
CA PHE A 227 -19.95 -14.36 -9.73
C PHE A 227 -20.37 -13.90 -11.12
N THR A 228 -20.60 -12.60 -11.28
CA THR A 228 -20.69 -11.95 -12.57
C THR A 228 -19.39 -11.22 -12.87
N LEU A 229 -19.00 -11.24 -14.14
CA LEU A 229 -17.85 -10.52 -14.67
C LEU A 229 -18.35 -9.62 -15.78
N GLU A 230 -18.26 -8.32 -15.57
CA GLU A 230 -18.67 -7.32 -16.55
C GLU A 230 -17.45 -6.48 -16.93
N PRO A 231 -17.17 -6.26 -18.23
CA PRO A 231 -16.21 -5.25 -18.63
C PRO A 231 -16.58 -3.90 -18.02
N ASP A 232 -15.57 -3.14 -17.62
CA ASP A 232 -15.74 -1.79 -17.08
C ASP A 232 -15.20 -0.77 -18.10
N PRO A 233 -15.91 -0.55 -19.23
CA PRO A 233 -15.44 0.34 -20.29
C PRO A 233 -15.34 1.78 -19.79
N GLU A 234 -16.08 2.15 -18.74
CA GLU A 234 -15.96 3.44 -18.09
C GLU A 234 -14.58 3.56 -17.44
N LEU A 235 -14.20 2.62 -16.58
CA LEU A 235 -12.87 2.58 -15.97
C LEU A 235 -11.76 2.39 -17.02
N GLU A 236 -11.98 1.56 -18.05
CA GLU A 236 -11.04 1.45 -19.18
C GLU A 236 -10.91 2.76 -19.96
N SER A 237 -12.00 3.50 -20.18
CA SER A 237 -12.00 4.77 -20.92
C SER A 237 -11.40 5.90 -20.11
N VAL A 238 -11.64 5.89 -18.80
CA VAL A 238 -10.94 6.67 -17.79
C VAL A 238 -9.44 6.43 -17.99
N PHE A 239 -8.97 5.18 -17.94
CA PHE A 239 -7.57 4.86 -18.17
C PHE A 239 -7.04 5.10 -19.60
N SER A 240 -7.86 4.93 -20.63
CA SER A 240 -7.45 5.10 -22.04
C SER A 240 -7.30 6.59 -22.38
N LYS A 241 -8.20 7.43 -21.84
CA LYS A 241 -8.08 8.89 -21.87
C LYS A 241 -6.97 9.39 -20.94
N GLN A 242 -6.63 8.61 -19.90
CA GLN A 242 -5.58 8.87 -18.92
C GLN A 242 -4.24 8.17 -19.23
N SER A 243 -4.02 7.76 -20.49
CA SER A 243 -2.65 7.50 -20.97
C SER A 243 -1.81 8.79 -20.95
N ASN A 244 -2.45 9.94 -20.75
CA ASN A 244 -1.89 11.14 -20.14
C ASN A 244 -2.29 11.14 -18.65
N VAL A 245 -1.31 11.03 -17.75
CA VAL A 245 -1.43 10.68 -16.31
C VAL A 245 -2.13 11.75 -15.45
N ALA A 246 -2.90 12.66 -16.03
CA ALA A 246 -3.54 13.76 -15.32
C ALA A 246 -5.07 13.67 -15.36
N ALA A 247 -5.69 13.73 -14.18
CA ALA A 247 -7.13 13.75 -13.92
C ALA A 247 -7.86 12.40 -13.97
N LEU A 248 -7.70 11.61 -12.90
CA LEU A 248 -8.82 10.89 -12.30
C LEU A 248 -9.64 11.87 -11.46
N ASP A 249 -10.97 11.81 -11.58
CA ASP A 249 -11.88 12.51 -10.68
C ASP A 249 -11.48 12.18 -9.23
N LYS A 250 -10.92 13.18 -8.56
CA LYS A 250 -10.49 13.07 -7.19
C LYS A 250 -11.69 12.69 -6.32
N PRO A 251 -11.49 11.90 -5.25
CA PRO A 251 -12.51 11.71 -4.22
C PRO A 251 -13.15 13.07 -3.91
N THR A 252 -14.48 13.12 -3.92
CA THR A 252 -15.21 14.38 -3.73
C THR A 252 -15.03 14.99 -2.33
N GLY A 253 -14.44 14.23 -1.39
CA GLY A 253 -14.05 14.66 -0.05
C GLY A 253 -12.56 14.95 0.09
N PHE A 254 -12.20 15.70 1.13
CA PHE A 254 -10.79 15.95 1.50
C PHE A 254 -10.21 14.81 2.33
N ARG A 255 -8.88 14.76 2.43
CA ARG A 255 -8.14 13.76 3.24
C ARG A 255 -7.23 14.43 4.27
N LEU A 256 -6.72 13.66 5.22
CA LEU A 256 -5.74 14.15 6.18
C LEU A 256 -4.48 14.71 5.49
N ASN A 257 -4.06 14.14 4.36
CA ASN A 257 -2.90 14.64 3.63
C ASN A 257 -3.16 16.01 2.98
N ASP A 258 -4.42 16.30 2.60
CA ASP A 258 -4.83 17.61 2.11
C ASP A 258 -4.68 18.67 3.22
N LEU A 259 -4.84 18.29 4.49
CA LEU A 259 -4.59 19.21 5.61
C LEU A 259 -3.10 19.46 5.84
N VAL A 260 -2.22 18.50 5.53
CA VAL A 260 -0.77 18.65 5.65
C VAL A 260 -0.22 19.51 4.52
N PHE A 261 -0.73 19.34 3.30
CA PHE A 261 -0.30 20.07 2.10
C PHE A 261 -1.45 20.83 1.41
N PRO A 262 -2.12 21.77 2.12
CA PRO A 262 -3.38 22.33 1.65
C PRO A 262 -3.24 23.15 0.38
N ARG A 263 -2.14 23.90 0.24
CA ARG A 263 -1.91 24.70 -0.97
C ARG A 263 -1.73 23.82 -2.22
N LYS A 264 -0.97 22.73 -2.11
CA LYS A 264 -0.87 21.73 -3.18
C LYS A 264 -2.26 21.19 -3.52
N ALA A 265 -3.02 20.79 -2.51
CA ALA A 265 -4.37 20.24 -2.64
C ALA A 265 -5.37 21.22 -3.31
N ALA A 266 -5.18 22.54 -3.18
CA ALA A 266 -5.98 23.55 -3.84
C ALA A 266 -5.60 23.75 -5.32
N TYR A 267 -4.30 23.87 -5.65
CA TYR A 267 -3.85 23.96 -7.05
C TYR A 267 -4.26 22.73 -7.86
N GLU A 268 -4.12 21.57 -7.24
CA GLU A 268 -4.55 20.28 -7.72
C GLU A 268 -6.04 20.18 -8.08
N ARG A 269 -6.86 21.10 -7.57
CA ARG A 269 -8.31 21.19 -7.86
C ARG A 269 -8.64 22.36 -8.81
N LEU A 270 -7.67 23.24 -9.09
CA LEU A 270 -7.81 24.40 -10.00
C LEU A 270 -7.33 24.13 -11.43
N GLN A 271 -6.41 23.18 -11.66
CA GLN A 271 -5.88 22.87 -12.99
C GLN A 271 -6.67 21.76 -13.72
N VAL A 272 -7.15 22.08 -14.92
CA VAL A 272 -7.34 21.14 -16.04
C VAL A 272 -5.93 20.90 -16.63
N PRO A 273 -5.50 19.66 -16.94
CA PRO A 273 -4.08 19.40 -17.19
C PRO A 273 -3.67 19.78 -18.62
N GLU A 274 -2.50 20.43 -18.75
CA GLU A 274 -1.69 20.47 -19.97
C GLU A 274 -0.56 19.43 -19.85
N ASP A 275 -0.25 18.80 -20.98
CA ASP A 275 0.65 17.65 -21.13
C ASP A 275 2.13 18.06 -21.03
N GLU A 276 2.95 17.31 -20.28
CA GLU A 276 4.41 17.27 -20.48
C GLU A 276 4.97 15.83 -20.34
N GLU A 277 5.97 15.55 -21.19
CA GLU A 277 6.55 14.25 -21.52
C GLU A 277 7.64 13.78 -20.52
N ASP A 278 7.68 12.47 -20.23
CA ASP A 278 8.68 11.82 -19.37
C ASP A 278 9.95 11.40 -20.14
N GLU A 279 11.14 11.74 -19.62
CA GLU A 279 12.41 11.06 -19.92
C GLU A 279 12.78 10.08 -18.80
N VAL A 280 13.20 8.86 -19.19
CA VAL A 280 13.64 7.78 -18.29
C VAL A 280 15.02 7.30 -18.74
N ASP A 281 16.05 7.38 -17.88
CA ASP A 281 16.99 6.27 -17.70
C ASP A 281 17.83 6.35 -16.41
N ASP A 282 18.43 5.20 -16.07
CA ASP A 282 19.48 4.93 -15.08
C ASP A 282 19.07 4.66 -13.62
N ALA A 283 18.78 3.39 -13.30
CA ALA A 283 19.12 2.80 -12.00
C ALA A 283 18.88 1.27 -11.93
N VAL A 284 19.52 0.45 -12.78
CA VAL A 284 19.39 -1.02 -12.66
C VAL A 284 20.21 -1.57 -11.49
N GLU A 285 21.39 -1.00 -11.23
CA GLU A 285 22.31 -1.48 -10.18
C GLU A 285 21.92 -1.01 -8.77
N GLY A 286 21.26 0.15 -8.65
CA GLY A 286 20.68 0.64 -7.39
C GLY A 286 19.46 -0.17 -6.92
N ARG A 287 18.66 -0.69 -7.86
CA ARG A 287 17.41 -1.43 -7.58
C ARG A 287 17.64 -2.84 -7.03
N LEU A 288 18.81 -3.45 -7.26
CA LEU A 288 19.17 -4.76 -6.69
C LEU A 288 19.57 -4.64 -5.19
N ARG A 289 20.18 -3.53 -4.77
CA ARG A 289 20.39 -3.24 -3.34
C ARG A 289 19.09 -2.88 -2.61
N ASP A 290 18.09 -2.33 -3.31
CA ASP A 290 16.75 -2.09 -2.76
C ASP A 290 15.98 -3.37 -2.44
N LEU A 291 16.25 -4.48 -3.15
CA LEU A 291 15.60 -5.77 -2.90
C LEU A 291 15.98 -6.38 -1.53
N GLU A 292 17.24 -6.25 -1.10
CA GLU A 292 17.68 -6.66 0.24
C GLU A 292 17.13 -5.72 1.34
N ARG A 293 17.14 -4.40 1.10
CA ARG A 293 16.66 -3.37 2.05
C ARG A 293 15.14 -3.38 2.25
N ARG A 294 14.38 -3.88 1.28
CA ARG A 294 12.93 -4.17 1.41
C ARG A 294 12.63 -5.25 2.45
N GLY A 295 13.60 -6.09 2.80
CA GLY A 295 13.44 -7.17 3.79
C GLY A 295 13.13 -6.64 5.19
N LEU A 296 13.94 -5.72 5.73
CA LEU A 296 13.73 -5.21 7.09
C LEU A 296 12.61 -4.18 7.15
N ARG A 297 12.48 -3.28 6.18
CA ARG A 297 11.32 -2.37 6.10
C ARG A 297 10.01 -3.14 6.05
N GLY A 298 9.95 -4.17 5.20
CA GLY A 298 8.80 -5.07 5.11
C GLY A 298 8.58 -5.86 6.41
N SER A 299 9.64 -6.29 7.09
CA SER A 299 9.53 -6.98 8.38
C SER A 299 9.08 -6.05 9.52
N LEU A 300 9.53 -4.80 9.54
CA LEU A 300 9.10 -3.78 10.50
C LEU A 300 7.64 -3.39 10.28
N TYR A 301 7.24 -3.19 9.02
CA TYR A 301 5.83 -3.01 8.66
C TYR A 301 5.01 -4.21 9.16
N LYS A 302 5.45 -5.44 8.88
CA LYS A 302 4.78 -6.66 9.35
C LYS A 302 4.77 -6.79 10.87
N ALA A 303 5.81 -6.37 11.57
CA ALA A 303 5.87 -6.42 13.02
C ALA A 303 4.96 -5.38 13.67
N LEU A 304 4.87 -4.18 13.10
CA LEU A 304 3.97 -3.15 13.58
C LEU A 304 2.51 -3.56 13.39
N HIS A 305 2.16 -4.02 12.20
CA HIS A 305 0.76 -4.31 11.89
C HIS A 305 0.34 -5.72 12.34
N PHE A 306 1.27 -6.68 12.38
CA PHE A 306 1.00 -8.12 12.62
C PHE A 306 1.91 -8.75 13.67
N GLY A 307 2.76 -8.00 14.37
CA GLY A 307 3.62 -8.57 15.40
C GLY A 307 2.81 -9.10 16.57
N ILE A 308 1.75 -8.37 16.94
CA ILE A 308 0.91 -8.65 18.08
C ILE A 308 -0.56 -8.62 17.60
N PRO A 309 -1.30 -9.74 17.67
CA PRO A 309 -2.70 -9.79 17.26
C PRO A 309 -3.55 -8.70 17.92
N GLY A 310 -4.33 -7.98 17.11
CA GLY A 310 -5.24 -6.93 17.58
C GLY A 310 -4.56 -5.65 18.10
N ALA A 311 -3.23 -5.58 18.09
CA ALA A 311 -2.49 -4.39 18.50
C ALA A 311 -2.63 -3.27 17.48
N PHE A 312 -2.59 -3.56 16.17
CA PHE A 312 -2.82 -2.55 15.14
C PHE A 312 -4.30 -2.49 14.74
N ARG A 313 -4.86 -1.28 14.59
CA ARG A 313 -6.24 -1.03 14.14
C ARG A 313 -6.28 0.19 13.24
N ASN A 314 -7.27 0.25 12.35
CA ASN A 314 -7.56 1.43 11.55
C ASN A 314 -8.91 2.01 11.96
N GLU A 315 -8.87 3.17 12.60
CA GLU A 315 -10.04 3.85 13.15
C GLU A 315 -10.52 4.92 12.17
N PRO A 316 -11.81 4.95 11.79
CA PRO A 316 -12.31 5.97 10.87
C PRO A 316 -12.32 7.34 11.56
N VAL A 317 -11.89 8.37 10.85
CA VAL A 317 -12.01 9.77 11.26
C VAL A 317 -12.84 10.54 10.26
N LYS A 318 -13.67 11.44 10.77
CA LYS A 318 -14.56 12.28 9.98
C LYS A 318 -14.52 13.71 10.50
N LEU A 319 -14.33 14.65 9.58
CA LEU A 319 -14.51 16.08 9.83
C LEU A 319 -15.18 16.70 8.60
N ARG A 320 -16.49 17.02 8.68
CA ARG A 320 -17.27 17.53 7.54
C ARG A 320 -17.09 16.66 6.27
N SER A 321 -16.50 17.22 5.20
CA SER A 321 -16.23 16.50 3.95
C SER A 321 -14.93 15.68 3.97
N LEU A 322 -14.12 15.78 5.03
CA LEU A 322 -12.97 14.92 5.25
C LEU A 322 -13.40 13.56 5.80
N LEU A 323 -13.04 12.50 5.09
CA LEU A 323 -13.25 11.11 5.46
C LEU A 323 -11.93 10.36 5.30
N ASP A 324 -11.38 9.85 6.41
CA ASP A 324 -10.08 9.20 6.40
C ASP A 324 -9.97 8.14 7.52
N ARG A 325 -8.79 7.55 7.71
CA ARG A 325 -8.51 6.57 8.76
C ARG A 325 -7.22 6.91 9.48
N VAL A 326 -7.20 6.66 10.79
CA VAL A 326 -6.01 6.76 11.63
C VAL A 326 -5.58 5.36 12.02
N GLY A 327 -4.33 5.03 11.71
CA GLY A 327 -3.71 3.78 12.15
C GLY A 327 -3.31 3.89 13.61
N THR A 328 -3.83 3.02 14.48
CA THR A 328 -3.46 2.95 15.89
C THR A 328 -2.68 1.68 16.19
N TYR A 329 -1.62 1.76 17.01
CA TYR A 329 -0.90 0.62 17.57
C TYR A 329 -1.01 0.62 19.08
N LYS A 330 -1.64 -0.42 19.63
CA LYS A 330 -2.07 -0.54 21.03
C LYS A 330 -2.92 0.66 21.47
N GLY A 331 -3.80 1.15 20.58
CA GLY A 331 -4.67 2.31 20.82
C GLY A 331 -3.97 3.67 20.77
N THR A 332 -2.73 3.73 20.28
CA THR A 332 -2.00 4.99 20.03
C THR A 332 -1.97 5.30 18.54
N PRO A 333 -2.39 6.48 18.04
CA PRO A 333 -2.12 6.91 16.66
C PRO A 333 -0.64 6.74 16.30
N THR A 334 -0.34 5.94 15.29
CA THR A 334 1.03 5.50 15.00
C THR A 334 1.35 5.61 13.51
N LEU A 335 2.37 6.41 13.17
CA LEU A 335 2.89 6.56 11.83
C LEU A 335 4.19 5.79 11.64
N LEU A 336 4.25 4.90 10.65
CA LEU A 336 5.51 4.37 10.13
C LEU A 336 6.00 5.26 8.98
N ARG A 337 7.22 5.78 9.08
CA ARG A 337 7.83 6.68 8.08
C ARG A 337 9.25 6.28 7.75
N VAL A 338 9.69 6.66 6.56
CA VAL A 338 11.03 6.37 6.04
C VAL A 338 11.83 7.66 5.94
N SER A 339 13.03 7.65 6.49
CA SER A 339 14.02 8.70 6.31
C SER A 339 15.12 8.26 5.38
N ARG A 340 15.41 9.10 4.39
CA ARG A 340 16.58 8.99 3.49
C ARG A 340 17.78 9.82 3.98
N LEU A 341 17.74 10.31 5.22
CA LEU A 341 18.87 11.02 5.79
C LEU A 341 20.01 10.03 6.06
N ARG A 342 21.24 10.49 5.82
CA ARG A 342 22.47 9.72 6.04
C ARG A 342 22.97 9.79 7.49
N GLU A 343 22.21 10.44 8.36
CA GLU A 343 22.50 10.60 9.78
C GLU A 343 21.20 10.57 10.59
N MET A 344 21.30 10.15 11.87
CA MET A 344 20.16 10.22 12.77
C MET A 344 19.95 11.67 13.19
N VAL A 345 18.69 12.09 13.19
CA VAL A 345 18.31 13.44 13.60
C VAL A 345 18.09 13.43 15.11
N GLU A 346 18.66 14.43 15.80
CA GLU A 346 18.41 14.65 17.21
C GLU A 346 16.92 14.86 17.49
N ARG A 347 16.43 14.35 18.63
CA ARG A 347 14.99 14.30 18.95
C ARG A 347 14.30 15.65 18.79
N ASP A 348 14.88 16.69 19.36
CA ASP A 348 14.29 18.04 19.36
C ASP A 348 14.30 18.68 17.96
N ARG A 349 15.12 18.16 17.04
CA ARG A 349 15.20 18.62 15.64
C ARG A 349 14.27 17.84 14.71
N LEU A 350 13.69 16.72 15.15
CA LEU A 350 12.82 15.89 14.31
C LEU A 350 11.62 16.65 13.71
N PRO A 351 10.88 17.50 14.48
CA PRO A 351 9.76 18.26 13.93
C PRO A 351 10.17 19.30 12.89
N TYR A 352 11.45 19.69 12.87
CA TYR A 352 12.00 20.64 11.90
C TYR A 352 12.57 19.94 10.67
N ALA A 353 13.29 18.83 10.88
CA ALA A 353 13.87 18.06 9.78
C ALA A 353 12.81 17.31 8.96
N MET A 354 11.68 16.92 9.59
CA MET A 354 10.63 16.11 8.98
C MET A 354 9.24 16.62 9.34
N SER A 355 9.03 17.93 9.28
CA SER A 355 7.80 18.63 9.70
C SER A 355 6.50 17.97 9.31
N HIS A 356 6.35 17.62 8.03
CA HIS A 356 5.17 16.96 7.50
C HIS A 356 4.76 15.66 8.22
N TYR A 357 5.70 14.90 8.80
CA TYR A 357 5.35 13.72 9.61
C TYR A 357 4.73 14.09 10.94
N PHE A 358 5.22 15.17 11.56
CA PHE A 358 4.72 15.65 12.85
C PHE A 358 3.42 16.46 12.68
N ASP A 359 3.27 17.21 11.60
CA ASP A 359 2.02 17.87 11.21
C ASP A 359 0.93 16.82 10.97
N ARG A 360 1.25 15.76 10.22
CA ARG A 360 0.32 14.64 10.00
C ARG A 360 -0.09 14.00 11.33
N LEU A 361 0.88 13.64 12.17
CA LEU A 361 0.60 12.99 13.45
C LEU A 361 -0.26 13.88 14.36
N ALA A 362 -0.01 15.19 14.39
CA ALA A 362 -0.79 16.13 15.19
C ALA A 362 -2.26 16.15 14.76
N PHE A 363 -2.54 16.20 13.45
CA PHE A 363 -3.91 16.15 12.93
C PHE A 363 -4.59 14.80 13.18
N GLU A 364 -3.88 13.69 13.00
CA GLU A 364 -4.41 12.36 13.33
C GLU A 364 -4.79 12.26 14.80
N CYS A 365 -3.93 12.75 15.70
CA CYS A 365 -4.20 12.78 17.14
C CYS A 365 -5.40 13.68 17.45
N ALA A 366 -5.48 14.88 16.87
CA ALA A 366 -6.57 15.82 17.10
C ALA A 366 -7.94 15.25 16.66
N LEU A 367 -8.00 14.64 15.48
CA LEU A 367 -9.25 14.07 14.95
C LEU A 367 -9.66 12.78 15.65
N ALA A 368 -8.70 11.98 16.13
CA ALA A 368 -8.97 10.76 16.88
C ALA A 368 -9.17 11.01 18.39
N GLY A 369 -9.05 12.25 18.88
CA GLY A 369 -9.26 12.59 20.29
C GLY A 369 -8.11 12.18 21.21
N HIS A 370 -6.88 12.12 20.69
CA HIS A 370 -5.67 11.80 21.43
C HIS A 370 -4.79 13.05 21.60
N ASP A 371 -4.13 13.17 22.75
CA ASP A 371 -3.09 14.19 23.02
C ASP A 371 -1.67 13.64 22.86
N TYR A 372 -1.55 12.40 22.39
CA TYR A 372 -0.28 11.73 22.15
C TYR A 372 -0.36 10.81 20.93
N GLY A 373 0.77 10.68 20.24
CA GLY A 373 0.93 9.81 19.09
C GLY A 373 2.32 9.19 19.03
N ARG A 374 2.57 8.37 18.01
CA ARG A 374 3.84 7.66 17.83
C ARG A 374 4.35 7.77 16.41
N VAL A 375 5.65 8.01 16.27
CA VAL A 375 6.38 7.90 15.00
C VAL A 375 7.36 6.75 15.09
N VAL A 376 7.18 5.76 14.21
CA VAL A 376 8.19 4.73 13.91
C VAL A 376 8.97 5.21 12.70
N LEU A 377 10.23 5.60 12.89
CA LEU A 377 11.08 6.17 11.86
C LEU A 377 12.15 5.16 11.43
N PHE A 378 12.08 4.72 10.18
CA PHE A 378 13.06 3.81 9.56
C PHE A 378 14.09 4.61 8.76
N TYR A 379 15.38 4.47 9.06
CA TYR A 379 16.48 5.13 8.36
C TYR A 379 17.08 4.22 7.30
N GLU A 380 16.78 4.52 6.03
CA GLU A 380 17.11 3.68 4.88
C GLU A 380 18.61 3.58 4.62
N TYR A 381 19.37 4.66 4.84
CA TYR A 381 20.80 4.71 4.54
C TYR A 381 21.72 4.43 5.74
N LEU A 382 21.15 4.10 6.91
CA LEU A 382 21.91 3.86 8.15
C LEU A 382 22.01 2.38 8.56
N GLY A 383 21.98 1.48 7.57
CA GLY A 383 22.04 0.04 7.79
C GLY A 383 20.79 -0.49 8.50
N ASP A 384 19.62 -0.12 7.97
CA ASP A 384 18.30 -0.60 8.39
C ASP A 384 18.01 -0.40 9.89
N LYS A 385 18.29 0.80 10.41
CA LYS A 385 17.95 1.17 11.79
C LYS A 385 16.58 1.82 11.85
N PHE A 386 15.79 1.47 12.85
CA PHE A 386 14.57 2.21 13.17
C PHE A 386 14.56 2.74 14.60
N MET A 387 13.86 3.84 14.78
CA MET A 387 13.59 4.48 16.05
C MET A 387 12.09 4.57 16.26
N VAL A 388 11.66 4.53 17.52
CA VAL A 388 10.27 4.73 17.89
C VAL A 388 10.23 5.91 18.84
N TYR A 389 9.43 6.90 18.51
CA TYR A 389 9.24 8.10 19.30
C TYR A 389 7.78 8.25 19.67
N ASP A 390 7.50 8.41 20.96
CA ASP A 390 6.21 8.87 21.42
C ASP A 390 6.26 10.39 21.47
N VAL A 391 5.25 11.02 20.89
CA VAL A 391 5.14 12.47 20.72
C VAL A 391 3.92 12.91 21.53
N GLY A 392 4.16 13.68 22.58
CA GLY A 392 3.11 14.33 23.35
C GLY A 392 2.82 15.70 22.77
N PHE A 393 1.54 16.02 22.62
CA PHE A 393 1.08 17.31 22.15
C PHE A 393 0.40 18.08 23.29
N LYS A 394 0.38 19.40 23.17
CA LYS A 394 -0.36 20.33 24.03
C LYS A 394 -1.35 21.13 23.18
N GLU A 395 -2.37 21.68 23.83
CA GLU A 395 -3.34 22.58 23.19
C GLU A 395 -4.03 21.93 21.98
N MET A 396 -4.45 20.66 22.10
CA MET A 396 -5.04 19.89 21.00
C MET A 396 -6.27 20.53 20.37
N ASN A 397 -7.01 21.35 21.12
CA ASN A 397 -8.11 22.14 20.56
C ASN A 397 -7.64 23.14 19.50
N GLU A 398 -6.45 23.71 19.63
CA GLU A 398 -5.88 24.61 18.63
C GLU A 398 -5.37 23.84 17.41
N VAL A 399 -4.82 22.64 17.61
CA VAL A 399 -4.47 21.72 16.51
C VAL A 399 -5.72 21.31 15.72
N PHE A 400 -6.80 21.00 16.41
CA PHE A 400 -8.09 20.70 15.79
C PHE A 400 -8.65 21.90 15.02
N LYS A 401 -8.62 23.10 15.61
CA LYS A 401 -9.06 24.34 14.95
C LYS A 401 -8.25 24.64 13.69
N GLU A 402 -6.95 24.38 13.69
CA GLU A 402 -6.14 24.51 12.47
C GLU A 402 -6.60 23.52 11.40
N ALA A 403 -6.79 22.24 11.76
CA ALA A 403 -7.27 21.22 10.84
C ALA A 403 -8.63 21.62 10.22
N ASP A 404 -9.55 22.09 11.07
CA ASP A 404 -10.87 22.59 10.65
C ASP A 404 -10.78 23.86 9.79
N GLY A 405 -9.87 24.79 10.13
CA GLY A 405 -9.63 26.00 9.37
C GLY A 405 -9.10 25.71 7.97
N ARG A 406 -8.09 24.83 7.86
CA ARG A 406 -7.54 24.38 6.56
C ARG A 406 -8.61 23.70 5.72
N LEU A 407 -9.38 22.80 6.32
CA LEU A 407 -10.49 22.15 5.64
C LEU A 407 -11.55 23.16 5.16
N GLY A 408 -11.90 24.14 5.99
CA GLY A 408 -12.88 25.16 5.63
C GLY A 408 -12.43 26.02 4.44
N LEU A 409 -11.14 26.39 4.40
CA LEU A 409 -10.57 27.12 3.25
C LEU A 409 -10.61 26.26 1.98
N LEU A 410 -10.23 24.99 2.10
CA LEU A 410 -10.27 24.02 1.01
C LEU A 410 -11.69 23.79 0.47
N GLU A 411 -12.67 23.56 1.35
CA GLU A 411 -14.10 23.39 1.01
C GLU A 411 -14.68 24.63 0.33
N SER A 412 -14.23 25.83 0.72
CA SER A 412 -14.69 27.09 0.14
C SER A 412 -14.07 27.43 -1.22
N GLY A 413 -13.12 26.61 -1.70
CA GLY A 413 -12.34 26.93 -2.90
C GLY A 413 -11.49 28.20 -2.73
N ALA A 414 -10.99 28.45 -1.51
CA ALA A 414 -10.16 29.61 -1.23
C ALA A 414 -8.92 29.64 -2.14
N SER A 415 -8.51 30.84 -2.54
CA SER A 415 -7.30 31.03 -3.33
C SER A 415 -6.08 30.41 -2.62
N PRO A 416 -5.18 29.69 -3.33
CA PRO A 416 -4.09 28.91 -2.72
C PRO A 416 -3.13 29.73 -1.84
N ASP A 417 -2.99 31.03 -2.09
CA ASP A 417 -2.19 31.97 -1.27
C ASP A 417 -2.71 32.10 0.17
N LYS A 418 -4.00 31.87 0.40
CA LYS A 418 -4.63 31.86 1.74
C LYS A 418 -4.33 30.57 2.52
N LEU A 419 -3.83 29.53 1.86
CA LEU A 419 -3.48 28.26 2.48
C LEU A 419 -2.00 28.25 2.91
N PRO A 420 -1.63 27.57 4.00
CA PRO A 420 -0.24 27.43 4.42
C PRO A 420 0.67 26.89 3.30
N PRO A 421 1.90 27.42 3.14
CA PRO A 421 2.83 26.97 2.12
C PRO A 421 3.33 25.55 2.39
N CYS A 422 3.66 24.81 1.33
CA CYS A 422 4.30 23.50 1.46
C CYS A 422 5.76 23.63 1.96
N PRO A 423 6.32 22.58 2.59
CA PRO A 423 7.72 22.54 2.98
C PRO A 423 8.68 22.81 1.82
N SER A 424 9.80 23.50 2.09
CA SER A 424 10.75 23.94 1.07
C SER A 424 11.39 22.81 0.27
N TRP A 425 11.56 21.62 0.84
CA TRP A 425 12.11 20.46 0.13
C TRP A 425 11.21 20.00 -1.01
N MET A 426 9.90 20.23 -0.94
CA MET A 426 8.97 19.88 -2.02
C MET A 426 9.15 20.78 -3.23
N TYR A 427 9.64 22.01 -3.05
CA TYR A 427 9.72 23.01 -4.12
C TYR A 427 10.46 22.49 -5.37
N LYS A 428 11.56 21.75 -5.19
CA LYS A 428 12.40 21.28 -6.30
C LYS A 428 11.68 20.31 -7.26
N ASN A 429 10.68 19.59 -6.76
CA ASN A 429 10.00 18.52 -7.48
C ASN A 429 8.48 18.73 -7.50
N CYS A 430 8.01 19.96 -7.26
CA CYS A 430 6.59 20.30 -7.24
C CYS A 430 6.22 20.97 -8.56
N GLU A 431 5.31 20.38 -9.30
CA GLU A 431 4.76 20.92 -10.56
C GLU A 431 4.18 22.33 -10.40
N PHE A 432 3.63 22.65 -9.22
CA PHE A 432 3.05 23.97 -8.92
C PHE A 432 4.07 25.00 -8.44
N ALA A 433 5.35 24.63 -8.26
CA ALA A 433 6.38 25.52 -7.72
C ALA A 433 6.45 26.90 -8.40
N PRO A 434 6.32 27.05 -9.74
CA PRO A 434 6.36 28.35 -10.41
C PRO A 434 5.21 29.30 -10.04
N HIS A 435 4.09 28.76 -9.53
CA HIS A 435 2.88 29.54 -9.27
C HIS A 435 2.49 29.58 -7.77
N CYS A 436 3.18 28.82 -6.92
CA CYS A 436 2.79 28.52 -5.53
C CYS A 436 3.35 29.50 -4.49
N GLY A 437 4.40 30.29 -4.82
CA GLY A 437 5.14 31.12 -3.84
C GLY A 437 5.71 30.29 -2.66
N CYS A 438 5.94 29.00 -2.89
CA CYS A 438 6.35 28.02 -1.89
C CYS A 438 7.89 27.99 -1.76
N GLY A 439 8.43 27.59 -0.61
CA GLY A 439 9.88 27.51 -0.41
C GLY A 439 10.62 28.84 -0.18
N GLY A 440 9.90 29.96 -0.02
CA GLY A 440 10.50 31.27 0.28
C GLY A 440 10.86 32.12 -0.94
N VAL A 441 10.39 31.73 -2.12
CA VAL A 441 10.45 32.52 -3.36
C VAL A 441 9.14 33.31 -3.47
N PRO A 442 9.15 34.63 -3.70
CA PRO A 442 7.93 35.40 -3.97
C PRO A 442 7.17 34.79 -5.15
N ALA A 443 5.84 34.74 -5.05
CA ALA A 443 4.98 34.34 -6.17
C ALA A 443 5.06 35.34 -7.33
#